data_AF-A0AAV6UIY4-F1
#
_entry.id   AF-A0AAV6UIY4-F1
#
_cell.length_a   1.000
_cell.length_b   1.000
_cell.length_c   1.000
_cell.angle_alpha   90.00
_cell.angle_beta   90.00
_cell.angle_gamma   90.00
#
_symmetry.space_group_name_H-M   'P 1'
#
loop_
_entity.id
_entity.type
_entity.pdbx_description
1 polymer ?
#
loop_
_entity_poly.entity_id
_entity_poly.type
_entity_poly.pdbx_seq_one_letter_code
_entity_poly.pdbx_strand_id
1 'polypeptide(L)'
;MENSNGLAQAKAVFSEINKWGAAEKIEAMCFNTTAANTGCWKGTCTLLEQYFEKHLLYLACRHHILELLLKAVFESKFGATTGPQPEMFKKFQMKWPVLDKKQYKFGIEDLLVKIHFSDLEEISGFLLNQLEQKHPREDYKEFLLLCLIFLGRVSPDKISFRAPGAIHHARWMAIYSLKIYIFRQEFSLTPSELESIRSLCIFILKIYVKHWFTAPDAATAPNNDLQL
;
A
#
# COMPACT_ATOMS: atom_id res chain seq x y z
N MET A 1 17.24 -8.93 -17.32
CA MET A 1 17.10 -7.64 -16.60
C MET A 1 18.49 -7.30 -16.12
N GLU A 2 19.13 -6.27 -16.69
CA GLU A 2 20.43 -5.81 -16.20
C GLU A 2 20.27 -5.37 -14.73
N ASN A 3 21.21 -5.80 -13.88
CA ASN A 3 21.26 -5.42 -12.48
C ASN A 3 21.27 -3.90 -12.37
N SER A 4 20.13 -3.29 -12.00
CA SER A 4 20.03 -1.86 -11.70
C SER A 4 20.76 -1.56 -10.40
N ASN A 5 22.09 -1.54 -10.46
CA ASN A 5 22.93 -1.11 -9.35
C ASN A 5 22.82 0.42 -9.20
N GLY A 6 22.92 0.93 -7.97
CA GLY A 6 22.77 2.36 -7.69
C GLY A 6 23.76 3.24 -8.48
N LEU A 7 24.92 2.67 -8.86
CA LEU A 7 25.90 3.34 -9.71
C LEU A 7 25.37 3.63 -11.13
N ALA A 8 24.72 2.66 -11.77
CA ALA A 8 24.16 2.84 -13.11
C ALA A 8 23.03 3.88 -13.09
N GLN A 9 22.19 3.84 -12.05
CA GLN A 9 21.13 4.84 -11.85
C GLN A 9 21.72 6.24 -11.63
N ALA A 10 22.71 6.39 -10.74
CA ALA A 10 23.36 7.66 -10.48
C ALA A 10 24.02 8.25 -11.73
N LYS A 11 24.76 7.43 -12.49
CA LYS A 11 25.39 7.86 -13.75
C LYS A 11 24.37 8.35 -14.77
N ALA A 12 23.28 7.62 -14.94
CA ALA A 12 22.23 8.00 -15.88
C ALA A 12 21.56 9.32 -15.47
N VAL A 13 21.18 9.46 -14.20
CA VAL A 13 20.56 10.68 -13.67
C VAL A 13 21.50 11.88 -13.76
N PHE A 14 22.76 11.72 -13.35
CA PHE A 14 23.78 12.77 -13.43
C PHE A 14 24.03 13.21 -14.87
N SER A 15 24.19 12.27 -15.80
CA SER A 15 24.38 12.58 -17.22
C SER A 15 23.20 13.39 -17.76
N GLU A 16 21.97 12.99 -17.45
CA GLU A 16 20.79 13.66 -17.95
C GLU A 16 20.63 15.07 -17.36
N ILE A 17 20.81 15.25 -16.06
CA ILE A 17 20.74 16.58 -15.41
C ILE A 17 21.77 17.55 -16.01
N ASN A 18 22.98 17.07 -16.29
CA ASN A 18 24.03 17.90 -16.91
C ASN A 18 23.70 18.27 -18.36
N LYS A 19 23.14 17.35 -19.16
CA LYS A 19 22.68 17.68 -20.53
C LYS A 19 21.65 18.81 -20.53
N TRP A 20 20.81 18.86 -19.49
CA TRP A 20 19.79 19.91 -19.32
C TRP A 20 20.34 21.21 -18.74
N GLY A 21 21.63 21.27 -18.37
CA GLY A 21 22.23 22.44 -17.72
C GLY A 21 21.58 22.76 -16.36
N ALA A 22 21.06 21.75 -15.67
CA ALA A 22 20.26 21.92 -14.45
C ALA A 22 21.01 21.55 -13.16
N ALA A 23 22.28 21.12 -13.25
CA ALA A 23 23.05 20.60 -12.11
C ALA A 23 23.04 21.55 -10.90
N GLU A 24 23.26 22.84 -11.12
CA GLU A 24 23.27 23.85 -10.06
C GLU A 24 21.88 24.10 -9.45
N LYS A 25 20.79 23.78 -10.16
CA LYS A 25 19.41 24.06 -9.75
C LYS A 25 18.73 22.94 -8.97
N ILE A 26 19.36 21.77 -8.86
CA ILE A 26 18.79 20.63 -8.14
C ILE A 26 19.00 20.81 -6.63
N GLU A 27 17.92 20.89 -5.86
CA GLU A 27 17.99 21.06 -4.39
C GLU A 27 17.55 19.81 -3.62
N ALA A 28 16.82 18.90 -4.27
CA ALA A 28 16.21 17.75 -3.62
C ALA A 28 16.13 16.52 -4.52
N MET A 29 16.03 15.35 -3.90
CA MET A 29 15.83 14.06 -4.57
C MET A 29 14.61 13.35 -3.99
N CYS A 30 13.70 12.91 -4.85
CA CYS A 30 12.59 12.04 -4.48
C CYS A 30 12.88 10.61 -4.96
N PHE A 31 12.82 9.63 -4.06
CA PHE A 31 13.24 8.26 -4.33
C PHE A 31 12.48 7.23 -3.49
N ASN A 32 12.36 6.00 -3.99
CA ASN A 32 11.94 4.89 -3.14
C ASN A 32 13.09 4.46 -2.20
N THR A 33 12.78 3.99 -1.00
CA THR A 33 13.76 3.63 0.03
C THR A 33 14.45 2.28 -0.17
N THR A 34 14.51 1.78 -1.41
CA THR A 34 15.25 0.55 -1.72
C THR A 34 16.75 0.74 -1.50
N ALA A 35 17.46 -0.33 -1.12
CA ALA A 35 18.90 -0.29 -0.88
C ALA A 35 19.72 0.21 -2.08
N ALA A 36 19.23 0.00 -3.31
CA ALA A 36 19.85 0.55 -4.52
C ALA A 36 19.87 2.09 -4.53
N ASN A 37 18.87 2.74 -3.93
CA ASN A 37 18.81 4.19 -3.83
C ASN A 37 19.45 4.72 -2.54
N THR A 38 19.25 4.03 -1.41
CA THR A 38 19.58 4.54 -0.06
C THR A 38 20.87 3.96 0.54
N GLY A 39 21.54 3.04 -0.14
CA GLY A 39 22.78 2.43 0.36
C GLY A 39 23.86 3.48 0.64
N CYS A 40 24.42 3.47 1.84
CA CYS A 40 25.35 4.51 2.31
C CYS A 40 26.67 4.64 1.52
N TRP A 41 27.04 3.62 0.74
CA TRP A 41 28.29 3.63 -0.05
C TRP A 41 28.08 3.60 -1.56
N LYS A 42 27.02 2.92 -2.02
CA LYS A 42 26.76 2.64 -3.43
C LYS A 42 25.31 2.94 -3.84
N GLY A 43 24.56 3.59 -2.96
CA GLY A 43 23.21 4.04 -3.23
C GLY A 43 23.22 5.20 -4.21
N THR A 44 22.19 5.25 -5.06
CA THR A 44 22.01 6.33 -6.03
C THR A 44 22.08 7.71 -5.40
N CYS A 45 21.44 7.92 -4.24
CA CYS A 45 21.39 9.23 -3.58
C CYS A 45 22.78 9.68 -3.11
N THR A 46 23.52 8.79 -2.45
CA THR A 46 24.89 9.06 -2.00
C THR A 46 25.82 9.40 -3.16
N LEU A 47 25.73 8.65 -4.26
CA LEU A 47 26.56 8.88 -5.43
C LEU A 47 26.21 10.19 -6.14
N LEU A 48 24.94 10.58 -6.17
CA LEU A 48 24.52 11.85 -6.76
C LEU A 48 25.04 13.05 -5.96
N GLU A 49 24.99 13.02 -4.63
CA GLU A 49 25.60 14.06 -3.80
C GLU A 49 27.11 14.17 -4.04
N GLN A 50 27.80 13.04 -4.20
CA GLN A 50 29.22 13.03 -4.56
C GLN A 50 29.48 13.61 -5.95
N TYR A 51 28.66 13.27 -6.95
CA TYR A 51 28.84 13.76 -8.32
C TYR A 51 28.53 15.24 -8.49
N PHE A 52 27.55 15.76 -7.75
CA PHE A 52 27.23 17.19 -7.74
C PHE A 52 28.02 17.99 -6.72
N GLU A 53 28.84 17.32 -5.89
CA GLU A 53 29.62 17.92 -4.81
C GLU A 53 28.78 18.81 -3.87
N LYS A 54 27.53 18.39 -3.60
CA LYS A 54 26.60 19.12 -2.74
C LYS A 54 25.65 18.22 -1.99
N HIS A 55 25.19 18.73 -0.85
CA HIS A 55 24.10 18.12 -0.10
C HIS A 55 22.76 18.38 -0.78
N LEU A 56 21.94 17.34 -0.84
CA LEU A 56 20.61 17.39 -1.44
C LEU A 56 19.56 17.00 -0.40
N LEU A 57 18.41 17.64 -0.44
CA LEU A 57 17.30 17.28 0.44
C LEU A 57 16.72 15.92 0.05
N TYR A 58 16.66 14.99 0.99
CA TYR A 58 16.14 13.64 0.75
C TYR A 58 14.63 13.60 0.98
N LEU A 59 13.86 13.37 -0.08
CA LEU A 59 12.41 13.23 -0.08
C LEU A 59 12.04 11.76 -0.29
N ALA A 60 12.29 10.95 0.73
CA ALA A 60 12.00 9.52 0.70
C ALA A 60 10.50 9.26 0.45
N CYS A 61 10.18 8.30 -0.41
CA CYS A 61 8.81 7.99 -0.79
C CYS A 61 8.02 7.37 0.37
N ARG A 62 7.12 8.16 0.98
CA ARG A 62 6.25 7.73 2.09
C ARG A 62 5.35 6.55 1.74
N HIS A 63 4.84 6.48 0.51
CA HIS A 63 4.10 5.30 0.06
C HIS A 63 4.95 4.04 0.11
N HIS A 64 6.24 4.11 -0.26
CA HIS A 64 7.10 2.94 -0.23
C HIS A 64 7.41 2.49 1.21
N ILE A 65 7.53 3.44 2.15
CA ILE A 65 7.64 3.12 3.58
C ILE A 65 6.39 2.37 4.07
N LEU A 66 5.20 2.86 3.72
CA LEU A 66 3.94 2.20 4.03
C LEU A 66 3.83 0.81 3.37
N GLU A 67 4.38 0.64 2.17
CA GLU A 67 4.46 -0.68 1.53
C GLU A 67 5.27 -1.68 2.36
N LEU A 68 6.41 -1.24 2.92
CA LEU A 68 7.24 -2.06 3.81
C LEU A 68 6.51 -2.37 5.13
N LEU A 69 5.81 -1.39 5.71
CA LEU A 69 5.05 -1.59 6.95
C LEU A 69 3.95 -2.65 6.77
N LEU A 70 3.12 -2.51 5.73
CA LEU A 70 2.05 -3.48 5.48
C LEU A 70 2.62 -4.88 5.21
N LYS A 71 3.74 -4.96 4.47
CA LYS A 71 4.44 -6.23 4.26
C LYS A 71 4.92 -6.85 5.58
N ALA A 72 5.51 -6.06 6.47
CA ALA A 72 5.96 -6.55 7.77
C ALA A 72 4.80 -7.05 8.64
N VAL A 73 3.66 -6.35 8.66
CA VAL A 73 2.46 -6.80 9.36
C VAL A 73 1.92 -8.09 8.75
N PHE A 74 1.90 -8.20 7.42
CA PHE A 74 1.51 -9.44 6.74
C PHE A 74 2.42 -10.61 7.12
N GLU A 75 3.74 -10.44 7.04
CA GLU A 75 4.73 -11.47 7.38
C GLU A 75 4.67 -11.86 8.86
N SER A 76 4.31 -10.94 9.76
CA SER A 76 4.09 -11.25 11.17
C SER A 76 2.91 -12.20 11.42
N LYS A 77 1.94 -12.25 10.50
CA LYS A 77 0.72 -13.06 10.59
C LYS A 77 0.80 -14.36 9.78
N PHE A 78 1.43 -14.31 8.60
CA PHE A 78 1.48 -15.42 7.65
C PHE A 78 2.87 -16.06 7.52
N GLY A 79 3.87 -15.54 8.23
CA GLY A 79 5.27 -15.91 8.06
C GLY A 79 5.92 -15.23 6.85
N ALA A 80 7.24 -15.37 6.74
CA ALA A 80 7.99 -14.87 5.61
C ALA A 80 7.52 -15.54 4.31
N THR A 81 7.31 -14.74 3.26
CA THR A 81 6.96 -15.28 1.95
C THR A 81 8.21 -15.86 1.28
N THR A 82 8.17 -17.13 0.87
CA THR A 82 9.29 -17.78 0.16
C THR A 82 9.41 -17.37 -1.32
N GLY A 83 8.47 -16.56 -1.83
CA GLY A 83 8.46 -16.05 -3.19
C GLY A 83 7.91 -14.61 -3.29
N PRO A 84 7.93 -14.00 -4.48
CA PRO A 84 7.55 -12.59 -4.69
C PRO A 84 6.06 -12.31 -4.45
N GLN A 85 5.24 -13.34 -4.26
CA GLN A 85 3.79 -13.25 -4.15
C GLN A 85 3.29 -14.26 -3.10
N PRO A 86 2.45 -13.85 -2.13
CA PRO A 86 1.83 -14.76 -1.18
C PRO A 86 0.96 -15.82 -1.89
N GLU A 87 1.13 -17.08 -1.52
CA GLU A 87 0.43 -18.22 -2.13
C GLU A 87 -1.10 -18.11 -1.98
N MET A 88 -1.57 -17.60 -0.83
CA MET A 88 -2.99 -17.33 -0.60
C MET A 88 -3.59 -16.39 -1.65
N PHE A 89 -2.85 -15.35 -2.07
CA PHE A 89 -3.34 -14.38 -3.05
C PHE A 89 -3.44 -14.99 -4.45
N LYS A 90 -2.48 -15.86 -4.83
CA LYS A 90 -2.57 -16.63 -6.07
C LYS A 90 -3.78 -17.57 -6.06
N LYS A 91 -3.98 -18.31 -4.95
CA LYS A 91 -5.16 -19.18 -4.78
C LYS A 91 -6.46 -18.39 -4.91
N PHE A 92 -6.51 -17.19 -4.33
CA PHE A 92 -7.66 -16.31 -4.46
C PHE A 92 -7.89 -15.84 -5.91
N GLN A 93 -6.83 -15.44 -6.64
CA GLN A 93 -6.93 -15.11 -8.06
C GLN A 93 -7.50 -16.28 -8.89
N MET A 94 -6.99 -17.49 -8.67
CA MET A 94 -7.43 -18.68 -9.39
C MET A 94 -8.89 -19.03 -9.08
N LYS A 95 -9.34 -18.82 -7.83
CA LYS A 95 -10.73 -19.03 -7.43
C LYS A 95 -11.66 -17.92 -7.94
N TRP A 96 -11.13 -16.75 -8.27
CA TRP A 96 -11.92 -15.57 -8.62
C TRP A 96 -13.02 -15.83 -9.66
N PRO A 97 -12.80 -16.53 -10.80
CA PRO A 97 -13.85 -16.73 -11.80
C PRO A 97 -15.08 -17.47 -11.27
N VAL A 98 -14.90 -18.37 -10.30
CA VAL A 98 -15.95 -19.28 -9.80
C VAL A 98 -16.61 -18.82 -8.49
N LEU A 99 -16.10 -17.80 -7.81
CA LEU A 99 -16.74 -17.25 -6.60
C LEU A 99 -18.14 -16.70 -6.90
N ASP A 100 -19.11 -16.86 -6.00
CA ASP A 100 -20.35 -16.09 -6.06
C ASP A 100 -20.12 -14.68 -5.49
N LYS A 101 -20.14 -13.66 -6.34
CA LYS A 101 -19.86 -12.26 -5.94
C LYS A 101 -21.02 -11.66 -5.12
N LYS A 102 -22.16 -12.35 -5.04
CA LYS A 102 -23.29 -11.98 -4.19
C LYS A 102 -23.17 -12.53 -2.77
N GLN A 103 -22.37 -13.59 -2.55
CA GLN A 103 -22.12 -14.18 -1.22
C GLN A 103 -20.98 -13.47 -0.46
N TYR A 104 -21.02 -12.15 -0.45
CA TYR A 104 -20.10 -11.35 0.36
C TYR A 104 -20.67 -11.13 1.77
N LYS A 105 -19.78 -10.87 2.72
CA LYS A 105 -20.14 -10.47 4.09
C LYS A 105 -19.39 -9.22 4.48
N PHE A 106 -20.09 -8.28 5.12
CA PHE A 106 -19.42 -7.09 5.65
C PHE A 106 -18.44 -7.51 6.75
N GLY A 107 -17.35 -6.74 6.89
CA GLY A 107 -16.36 -6.98 7.94
C GLY A 107 -16.94 -6.66 9.31
N ILE A 108 -17.69 -5.56 9.41
CA ILE A 108 -18.31 -5.06 10.63
C ILE A 108 -19.39 -5.99 11.23
N GLU A 109 -19.86 -6.98 10.46
CA GLU A 109 -20.76 -8.03 10.95
C GLU A 109 -20.07 -9.01 11.91
N ASP A 110 -18.74 -9.16 11.81
CA ASP A 110 -17.98 -9.96 12.77
C ASP A 110 -17.81 -9.16 14.08
N LEU A 111 -18.28 -9.71 15.19
CA LEU A 111 -18.17 -9.09 16.51
C LEU A 111 -16.71 -8.80 16.90
N LEU A 112 -15.78 -9.68 16.54
CA LEU A 112 -14.35 -9.50 16.81
C LEU A 112 -13.76 -8.35 15.99
N VAL A 113 -14.35 -8.01 14.86
CA VAL A 113 -13.98 -6.80 14.09
C VAL A 113 -14.65 -5.58 14.73
N LYS A 114 -15.95 -5.66 15.00
CA LYS A 114 -16.78 -4.55 15.46
C LYS A 114 -16.23 -3.85 16.72
N ILE A 115 -15.66 -4.60 17.65
CA ILE A 115 -15.08 -4.03 18.89
C ILE A 115 -13.95 -3.03 18.66
N HIS A 116 -13.29 -3.05 17.49
CA HIS A 116 -12.18 -2.14 17.18
C HIS A 116 -12.61 -0.80 16.55
N PHE A 117 -13.88 -0.66 16.17
CA PHE A 117 -14.39 0.48 15.41
C PHE A 117 -15.38 1.31 16.24
N SER A 118 -14.95 1.77 17.42
CA SER A 118 -15.69 2.78 18.20
C SER A 118 -15.74 4.14 17.49
N ASP A 119 -14.77 4.39 16.61
CA ASP A 119 -14.55 5.57 15.76
C ASP A 119 -15.07 5.37 14.32
N LEU A 120 -16.09 4.53 14.15
CA LEU A 120 -16.63 4.13 12.85
C LEU A 120 -17.01 5.33 11.95
N GLU A 121 -17.65 6.36 12.53
CA GLU A 121 -18.07 7.54 11.78
C GLU A 121 -16.89 8.41 11.33
N GLU A 122 -15.83 8.52 12.14
CA GLU A 122 -14.62 9.27 11.77
C GLU A 122 -13.92 8.61 10.59
N ILE A 123 -13.70 7.28 10.68
CA ILE A 123 -13.06 6.52 9.60
C ILE A 123 -13.91 6.57 8.32
N SER A 124 -15.22 6.39 8.45
CA SER A 124 -16.13 6.42 7.29
C SER A 124 -16.17 7.81 6.65
N GLY A 125 -16.22 8.87 7.45
CA GLY A 125 -16.17 10.26 6.98
C GLY A 125 -14.88 10.56 6.22
N PHE A 126 -13.73 10.11 6.75
CA PHE A 126 -12.45 10.20 6.05
C PHE A 126 -12.49 9.48 4.69
N LEU A 127 -12.95 8.23 4.66
CA LEU A 127 -13.00 7.43 3.43
C LEU A 127 -13.93 8.04 2.37
N LEU A 128 -15.08 8.56 2.77
CA LEU A 128 -16.04 9.23 1.88
C LEU A 128 -15.44 10.53 1.32
N ASN A 129 -14.80 11.34 2.15
CA ASN A 129 -14.09 12.55 1.67
C ASN A 129 -13.00 12.17 0.66
N GLN A 130 -12.21 11.14 0.95
CA GLN A 130 -11.18 10.66 0.03
C GLN A 130 -11.76 10.17 -1.31
N LEU A 131 -12.96 9.60 -1.35
CA LEU A 131 -13.58 9.18 -2.61
C LEU A 131 -13.96 10.34 -3.53
N GLU A 132 -14.24 11.52 -2.97
CA GLU A 132 -14.52 12.74 -3.74
C GLU A 132 -13.25 13.34 -4.36
N GLN A 133 -12.08 12.97 -3.84
CA GLN A 133 -10.79 13.44 -4.35
C GLN A 133 -10.40 12.75 -5.66
N LYS A 134 -9.62 13.47 -6.48
CA LYS A 134 -9.04 12.91 -7.71
C LYS A 134 -7.83 12.05 -7.40
N HIS A 135 -7.93 10.75 -7.65
CA HIS A 135 -6.82 9.79 -7.50
C HIS A 135 -6.09 9.56 -8.83
N PRO A 136 -4.76 9.31 -8.79
CA PRO A 136 -3.96 9.11 -9.99
C PRO A 136 -4.24 7.78 -10.70
N ARG A 137 -4.81 6.80 -9.98
CA ARG A 137 -5.10 5.46 -10.49
C ARG A 137 -6.42 4.96 -9.91
N GLU A 138 -7.07 4.09 -10.67
CA GLU A 138 -8.38 3.57 -10.34
C GLU A 138 -8.37 2.54 -9.19
N ASP A 139 -7.23 1.91 -8.91
CA ASP A 139 -7.06 0.98 -7.78
C ASP A 139 -7.14 1.69 -6.40
N TYR A 140 -6.86 3.00 -6.33
CA TYR A 140 -7.09 3.81 -5.12
C TYR A 140 -8.58 3.89 -4.78
N LYS A 141 -9.43 4.13 -5.79
CA LYS A 141 -10.89 4.17 -5.58
C LYS A 141 -11.42 2.80 -5.17
N GLU A 142 -10.92 1.74 -5.80
CA GLU A 142 -11.27 0.37 -5.40
C GLU A 142 -10.90 0.10 -3.94
N PHE A 143 -9.71 0.51 -3.52
CA PHE A 143 -9.27 0.35 -2.13
C PHE A 143 -10.19 1.06 -1.14
N LEU A 144 -10.56 2.32 -1.40
CA LEU A 144 -11.51 3.09 -0.58
C LEU A 144 -12.90 2.43 -0.53
N LEU A 145 -13.41 1.99 -1.68
CA LEU A 145 -14.71 1.31 -1.76
C LEU A 145 -14.71 0.00 -0.98
N LEU A 146 -13.64 -0.79 -1.06
CA LEU A 146 -13.50 -2.02 -0.28
C LEU A 146 -13.49 -1.75 1.23
N CYS A 147 -12.83 -0.68 1.68
CA CYS A 147 -12.89 -0.26 3.09
C CYS A 147 -14.33 0.12 3.50
N LEU A 148 -15.05 0.88 2.68
CA LEU A 148 -16.44 1.25 2.98
C LEU A 148 -17.38 0.04 2.95
N ILE A 149 -17.19 -0.90 2.02
CA ILE A 149 -17.91 -2.17 1.99
C ILE A 149 -17.62 -2.94 3.28
N PHE A 150 -16.34 -3.07 3.68
CA PHE A 150 -15.96 -3.75 4.90
C PHE A 150 -16.67 -3.16 6.14
N LEU A 151 -16.82 -1.84 6.21
CA LEU A 151 -17.51 -1.12 7.28
C LEU A 151 -19.05 -1.13 7.17
N GLY A 152 -19.63 -1.74 6.13
CA GLY A 152 -21.07 -1.73 5.90
C GLY A 152 -21.62 -0.33 5.58
N ARG A 153 -20.82 0.52 4.92
CA ARG A 153 -21.15 1.92 4.57
C ARG A 153 -21.52 2.11 3.09
N VAL A 154 -21.67 1.01 2.35
CA VAL A 154 -22.13 1.02 0.97
C VAL A 154 -23.44 0.23 0.88
N SER A 155 -24.45 0.82 0.23
CA SER A 155 -25.73 0.16 -0.01
C SER A 155 -25.54 -1.09 -0.90
N PRO A 156 -26.17 -2.25 -0.59
CA PRO A 156 -25.97 -3.49 -1.33
C PRO A 156 -26.16 -3.40 -2.85
N ASP A 157 -27.09 -2.57 -3.31
CA ASP A 157 -27.39 -2.31 -4.72
C ASP A 157 -26.23 -1.63 -5.49
N LYS A 158 -25.33 -0.96 -4.76
CA LYS A 158 -24.18 -0.23 -5.33
C LYS A 158 -22.88 -1.04 -5.24
N ILE A 159 -22.90 -2.22 -4.64
CA ILE A 159 -21.69 -3.02 -4.43
C ILE A 159 -21.34 -3.77 -5.72
N SER A 160 -20.15 -3.50 -6.22
CA SER A 160 -19.53 -4.25 -7.30
C SER A 160 -18.07 -4.49 -6.99
N PHE A 161 -17.55 -5.67 -7.36
CA PHE A 161 -16.17 -6.05 -7.09
C PHE A 161 -15.42 -6.23 -8.41
N ARG A 162 -14.29 -5.52 -8.55
CA ARG A 162 -13.38 -5.70 -9.68
C ARG A 162 -12.60 -7.00 -9.54
N ALA A 163 -12.11 -7.54 -10.64
CA ALA A 163 -11.21 -8.68 -10.57
C ALA A 163 -9.91 -8.32 -9.84
N PRO A 164 -9.32 -9.22 -9.03
CA PRO A 164 -8.03 -9.00 -8.40
C PRO A 164 -6.94 -8.77 -9.45
N GLY A 165 -6.20 -7.66 -9.33
CA GLY A 165 -5.10 -7.30 -10.22
C GLY A 165 -3.76 -7.95 -9.83
N ALA A 166 -2.65 -7.35 -10.26
CA ALA A 166 -1.31 -7.89 -9.99
C ALA A 166 -1.00 -8.01 -8.48
N ILE A 167 -0.21 -9.00 -8.05
CA ILE A 167 0.07 -9.28 -6.63
C ILE A 167 1.34 -8.54 -6.11
N HIS A 168 2.02 -7.75 -6.95
CA HIS A 168 3.39 -7.32 -6.68
C HIS A 168 3.59 -6.08 -5.78
N HIS A 169 2.53 -5.42 -5.28
CA HIS A 169 2.68 -4.21 -4.44
C HIS A 169 1.79 -4.23 -3.19
N ALA A 170 2.14 -3.45 -2.16
CA ALA A 170 1.42 -3.49 -0.89
C ALA A 170 -0.02 -2.95 -0.98
N ARG A 171 -0.31 -1.99 -1.86
CA ARG A 171 -1.72 -1.63 -2.15
C ARG A 171 -2.55 -2.84 -2.57
N TRP A 172 -1.97 -3.70 -3.41
CA TRP A 172 -2.62 -4.94 -3.79
C TRP A 172 -2.76 -5.84 -2.57
N MET A 173 -1.74 -5.99 -1.73
CA MET A 173 -1.86 -6.74 -0.48
C MET A 173 -3.04 -6.27 0.39
N ALA A 174 -3.28 -4.96 0.52
CA ALA A 174 -4.44 -4.43 1.24
C ALA A 174 -5.76 -4.81 0.55
N ILE A 175 -5.87 -4.59 -0.76
CA ILE A 175 -7.04 -4.94 -1.58
C ILE A 175 -7.35 -6.44 -1.51
N TYR A 176 -6.34 -7.29 -1.64
CA TYR A 176 -6.46 -8.75 -1.56
C TYR A 176 -6.94 -9.17 -0.17
N SER A 177 -6.34 -8.64 0.88
CA SER A 177 -6.71 -8.99 2.26
C SER A 177 -8.17 -8.64 2.54
N LEU A 178 -8.62 -7.45 2.15
CA LEU A 178 -10.01 -7.03 2.27
C LEU A 178 -10.95 -7.94 1.48
N LYS A 179 -10.65 -8.24 0.22
CA LYS A 179 -11.47 -9.12 -0.61
C LYS A 179 -11.57 -10.54 -0.04
N ILE A 180 -10.44 -11.11 0.37
CA ILE A 180 -10.40 -12.45 0.96
C ILE A 180 -11.29 -12.50 2.21
N TYR A 181 -11.24 -11.47 3.07
CA TYR A 181 -12.10 -11.42 4.24
C TYR A 181 -13.58 -11.20 3.91
N ILE A 182 -13.88 -10.33 2.95
CA ILE A 182 -15.25 -10.06 2.50
C ILE A 182 -15.88 -11.33 1.92
N PHE A 183 -15.10 -12.13 1.19
CA PHE A 183 -15.50 -13.42 0.62
C PHE A 183 -15.12 -14.62 1.50
N ARG A 184 -14.94 -14.44 2.81
CA ARG A 184 -14.49 -15.51 3.74
C ARG A 184 -15.37 -16.77 3.78
N GLN A 185 -16.62 -16.68 3.34
CA GLN A 185 -17.51 -17.85 3.23
C GLN A 185 -17.31 -18.61 1.91
N GLU A 186 -16.97 -17.89 0.84
CA GLU A 186 -16.74 -18.45 -0.49
C GLU A 186 -15.28 -18.90 -0.68
N PHE A 187 -14.33 -18.34 0.07
CA PHE A 187 -12.92 -18.68 0.02
C PHE A 187 -12.52 -19.51 1.25
N SER A 188 -12.08 -20.74 1.04
CA SER A 188 -11.74 -21.69 2.11
C SER A 188 -10.48 -21.23 2.84
N LEU A 189 -10.65 -20.77 4.07
CA LEU A 189 -9.57 -20.38 4.99
C LEU A 189 -9.54 -21.34 6.17
N THR A 190 -8.34 -21.71 6.62
CA THR A 190 -8.18 -22.34 7.93
C THR A 190 -8.55 -21.36 9.05
N PRO A 191 -8.88 -21.82 10.27
CA PRO A 191 -9.17 -20.92 11.39
C PRO A 191 -8.04 -19.92 11.67
N SER A 192 -6.78 -20.34 11.55
CA SER A 192 -5.61 -19.48 11.74
C SER A 192 -5.46 -18.43 10.63
N GLU A 193 -5.69 -18.80 9.38
CA GLU A 193 -5.67 -17.85 8.26
C GLU A 193 -6.80 -16.83 8.36
N LEU A 194 -8.00 -17.25 8.78
CA LEU A 194 -9.13 -16.35 9.00
C LEU A 194 -8.81 -15.31 10.08
N GLU A 195 -8.24 -15.74 11.22
CA GLU A 195 -7.82 -14.81 12.29
C GLU A 195 -6.74 -13.84 11.82
N SER A 196 -5.78 -14.35 11.06
CA SER A 196 -4.68 -13.57 10.51
C SER A 196 -5.17 -12.52 9.51
N ILE A 197 -6.06 -12.88 8.59
CA ILE A 197 -6.67 -11.94 7.64
C ILE A 197 -7.57 -10.94 8.38
N ARG A 198 -8.31 -11.37 9.41
CA ARG A 198 -9.13 -10.47 10.24
C ARG A 198 -8.26 -9.37 10.86
N SER A 199 -7.21 -9.79 11.57
CA SER A 199 -6.24 -8.88 12.21
C SER A 199 -5.64 -7.90 11.21
N LEU A 200 -5.27 -8.39 10.02
CA LEU A 200 -4.69 -7.58 8.96
C LEU A 200 -5.70 -6.56 8.41
N CYS A 201 -6.96 -6.95 8.21
CA CYS A 201 -8.01 -6.02 7.77
C CYS A 201 -8.27 -4.93 8.82
N ILE A 202 -8.29 -5.27 10.11
CA ILE A 202 -8.42 -4.29 11.20
C ILE A 202 -7.26 -3.29 11.13
N PHE A 203 -6.01 -3.76 11.02
CA PHE A 203 -4.85 -2.90 10.84
C PHE A 203 -4.97 -1.99 9.61
N ILE A 204 -5.43 -2.54 8.49
CA ILE A 204 -5.61 -1.80 7.23
C ILE A 204 -6.56 -0.61 7.43
N LEU A 205 -7.72 -0.84 8.03
CA LEU A 205 -8.71 0.23 8.21
C LEU A 205 -8.38 1.19 9.36
N LYS A 206 -7.76 0.71 10.45
CA LYS A 206 -7.47 1.53 11.63
C LYS A 206 -6.25 2.42 11.49
N ILE A 207 -5.24 1.95 10.76
CA ILE A 207 -3.93 2.62 10.70
C ILE A 207 -3.57 2.92 9.25
N TYR A 208 -3.47 1.88 8.43
CA TYR A 208 -2.82 1.98 7.13
C TYR A 208 -3.54 2.92 6.15
N VAL A 209 -4.88 2.83 6.03
CA VAL A 209 -5.63 3.55 5.01
C VAL A 209 -5.50 5.07 5.15
N LYS A 210 -5.56 5.60 6.38
CA LYS A 210 -5.40 7.04 6.64
C LYS A 210 -4.03 7.53 6.16
N HIS A 211 -2.98 6.86 6.61
CA HIS A 211 -1.60 7.21 6.24
C HIS A 211 -1.31 7.01 4.75
N TRP A 212 -1.92 6.01 4.12
CA TRP A 212 -1.78 5.78 2.69
C TRP A 212 -2.31 6.97 1.87
N PHE A 213 -3.49 7.47 2.21
CA PHE A 213 -4.14 8.54 1.46
C PHE A 213 -3.64 9.94 1.82
N THR A 214 -2.98 10.12 2.99
CA THR A 214 -2.28 11.36 3.34
C THR A 214 -0.79 11.35 2.99
N ALA A 215 -0.25 10.24 2.48
CA ALA A 215 1.14 10.13 2.06
C ALA A 215 1.60 11.18 1.01
N PRO A 216 0.77 11.58 0.01
CA PRO A 216 1.14 12.62 -0.94
C PRO A 216 1.24 14.02 -0.34
N ASP A 217 0.64 14.28 0.82
CA ASP A 217 0.65 15.60 1.43
C ASP A 217 1.97 15.82 2.18
N ALA A 218 2.84 16.62 1.57
CA ALA A 218 4.14 16.98 2.14
C ALA A 218 4.02 17.91 3.35
N ALA A 219 2.98 18.75 3.42
CA ALA A 219 2.85 19.74 4.48
C ALA A 219 2.50 19.08 5.82
N THR A 220 1.67 18.04 5.79
CA THR A 220 1.28 17.27 6.99
C THR A 220 2.18 16.06 7.26
N ALA A 221 3.16 15.78 6.37
CA ALA A 221 4.00 14.59 6.46
C ALA A 221 4.67 14.40 7.83
N PRO A 222 5.35 15.40 8.44
CA PRO A 222 6.04 15.20 9.71
C PRO A 222 5.08 14.77 10.85
N ASN A 223 3.90 15.39 10.91
CA ASN A 223 2.91 15.07 11.95
C ASN A 223 2.28 13.69 11.73
N ASN A 224 1.99 13.35 10.48
CA ASN A 224 1.44 12.03 10.13
C ASN A 224 2.45 10.92 10.45
N ASP A 225 3.74 11.15 10.22
CA ASP A 225 4.77 10.15 10.49
C ASP A 225 4.99 9.91 12.00
N LEU A 226 4.68 10.90 12.85
CA LEU A 226 4.67 10.75 14.32
C LEU A 226 3.43 10.02 14.87
N GLN A 227 2.36 9.95 14.07
CA GLN A 227 1.09 9.33 14.46
C GLN A 227 0.95 7.87 13.96
N LEU A 228 1.90 7.40 13.17
CA LEU A 228 1.96 6.05 12.61
C LEU A 228 2.56 5.04 13.61
#